data_AF-A0A951BKR5-F1
#
_entry.id   AF-A0A951BKR5-F1
#
_cell.length_a   1.000
_cell.length_b   1.000
_cell.length_c   1.000
_cell.angle_alpha   90.00
_cell.angle_beta   90.00
_cell.angle_gamma   90.00
#
_symmetry.space_group_name_H-M   'P 1'
#
loop_
_entity.id
_entity.type
_entity.pdbx_description
1 polymer ?
#
loop_
_entity_poly.entity_id
_entity_poly.type
_entity_poly.pdbx_seq_one_letter_code
_entity_poly.pdbx_strand_id
1 'polypeptide(L)' 'MTKDDSDDVRQGLAAHLARLWRYGLVLSGRRDVAEDLVQATCVRALERSRQYVAGTRLDRWLFSILHSIWLNDVR' A
#
# COMPACT_ATOMS: atom_id res chain seq x y z
N MET A 1 -17.17 -9.05 19.47
CA MET A 1 -17.11 -7.91 18.55
C MET A 1 -15.82 -8.05 17.75
N THR A 2 -15.84 -8.85 16.69
CA THR A 2 -14.70 -9.03 15.78
C THR A 2 -14.49 -7.71 15.04
N LYS A 3 -13.47 -6.95 15.45
CA LYS A 3 -12.97 -5.82 14.67
C LYS A 3 -12.56 -6.40 13.32
N ASP A 4 -13.21 -5.97 12.26
CA ASP A 4 -12.93 -6.47 10.91
C ASP A 4 -11.53 -6.00 10.53
N ASP A 5 -10.59 -6.91 10.27
CA ASP A 5 -9.19 -6.58 9.92
C ASP A 5 -9.11 -5.63 8.71
N SER A 6 -10.14 -5.67 7.86
CA SER A 6 -10.31 -4.76 6.72
C SER A 6 -10.52 -3.29 7.13
N ASP A 7 -11.13 -3.03 8.28
CA ASP A 7 -11.36 -1.67 8.78
C ASP A 7 -10.04 -1.03 9.28
N ASP A 8 -9.20 -1.81 9.96
CA ASP A 8 -7.87 -1.38 10.40
C ASP A 8 -6.97 -1.02 9.20
N VAL A 9 -7.00 -1.84 8.15
CA VAL A 9 -6.26 -1.55 6.90
C VAL A 9 -6.79 -0.27 6.25
N ARG A 10 -8.12 -0.11 6.13
CA ARG A 10 -8.74 1.06 5.50
C ARG A 10 -8.40 2.36 6.25
N GLN A 11 -8.48 2.35 7.58
CA GLN A 11 -8.16 3.51 8.40
C GLN A 11 -6.66 3.84 8.38
N GLY A 12 -5.80 2.82 8.45
CA GLY A 12 -4.34 3.03 8.45
C GLY A 12 -3.77 3.41 7.08
N LEU A 13 -4.43 3.03 5.98
CA LEU A 13 -3.96 3.33 4.62
C LEU A 13 -3.81 4.83 4.38
N ALA A 14 -4.80 5.63 4.78
CA ALA A 14 -4.81 7.07 4.59
C ALA A 14 -3.58 7.76 5.25
N ALA A 15 -3.18 7.29 6.42
CA ALA A 15 -2.01 7.79 7.14
C ALA A 15 -0.68 7.50 6.42
N HIS A 16 -0.66 6.52 5.51
CA HIS A 16 0.53 6.08 4.80
C HIS A 16 0.63 6.56 3.34
N LEU A 17 -0.43 7.14 2.77
CA LEU A 17 -0.47 7.59 1.36
C LEU A 17 0.71 8.49 0.98
N ALA A 18 0.98 9.53 1.78
CA ALA A 18 2.08 10.46 1.48
C ALA A 18 3.46 9.79 1.53
N ARG A 19 3.64 8.78 2.40
CA ARG A 19 4.90 8.02 2.49
C ARG A 19 5.05 7.05 1.32
N LEU A 20 3.97 6.38 0.92
CA LEU A 20 3.94 5.49 -0.24
C LEU A 20 4.22 6.28 -1.53
N TRP A 21 3.62 7.46 -1.69
CA TRP A 21 3.84 8.32 -2.84
C TRP A 21 5.29 8.79 -2.95
N ARG A 22 5.90 9.25 -1.84
CA ARG A 22 7.32 9.61 -1.86
C ARG A 22 8.21 8.44 -2.25
N TYR A 23 7.88 7.24 -1.78
CA TYR A 23 8.64 6.04 -2.15
C TYR A 23 8.46 5.67 -3.63
N GLY A 24 7.23 5.71 -4.15
CA GLY A 24 6.95 5.54 -5.57
C GLY A 24 7.68 6.56 -6.45
N LEU A 25 7.79 7.81 -5.98
CA LEU A 25 8.55 8.85 -6.68
C LEU A 25 10.05 8.56 -6.71
N VAL A 26 10.62 8.06 -5.60
CA VAL A 26 12.03 7.62 -5.56
C VAL A 26 12.30 6.47 -6.53
N LEU A 27 11.35 5.52 -6.65
CA LEU A 27 11.50 4.37 -7.54
C LEU A 27 11.37 4.76 -9.02
N SER A 28 10.37 5.57 -9.35
CA SER A 28 9.99 5.86 -10.75
C SER A 28 10.62 7.13 -11.33
N GLY A 29 11.05 8.07 -10.49
CA GLY A 29 11.47 9.42 -10.90
C GLY A 29 10.36 10.24 -11.55
N ARG A 30 9.11 9.73 -11.56
CA ARG A 30 7.99 10.26 -12.33
C ARG A 30 6.75 10.40 -11.44
N ARG A 31 6.15 11.58 -11.48
CA ARG A 31 5.06 11.95 -10.57
C ARG A 31 3.77 11.17 -10.86
N ASP A 32 3.44 11.04 -12.13
CA ASP A 32 2.30 10.28 -12.66
C ASP A 32 2.44 8.79 -12.31
N VAL A 33 3.61 8.20 -12.58
CA VAL A 33 3.87 6.79 -12.24
C VAL A 33 3.80 6.54 -10.73
N ALA A 34 4.29 7.46 -9.91
CA ALA A 34 4.18 7.36 -8.46
C ALA A 34 2.73 7.40 -7.96
N GLU A 35 1.88 8.24 -8.57
CA GLU A 35 0.45 8.33 -8.25
C GLU A 35 -0.26 7.02 -8.61
N ASP A 36 -0.05 6.50 -9.82
CA ASP A 36 -0.62 5.24 -10.28
C ASP A 36 -0.19 4.05 -9.40
N LEU A 37 1.09 4.01 -9.03
CA LEU A 37 1.64 2.96 -8.18
C LEU A 37 1.04 2.97 -6.77
N VAL A 38 0.78 4.16 -6.20
CA VAL A 38 0.09 4.29 -4.92
C VAL A 38 -1.36 3.84 -5.04
N GLN A 39 -2.05 4.21 -6.12
CA GLN A 39 -3.43 3.78 -6.35
C GLN A 39 -3.52 2.25 -6.45
N ALA A 40 -2.66 1.63 -7.26
CA ALA A 40 -2.60 0.17 -7.38
C ALA A 40 -2.30 -0.50 -6.04
N THR A 41 -1.40 0.07 -5.24
CA THR A 41 -1.10 -0.39 -3.88
C THR A 41 -2.33 -0.35 -2.99
N CYS A 42 -3.13 0.73 -3.05
CA CYS A 42 -4.35 0.88 -2.26
C CYS A 42 -5.39 -0.18 -2.62
N VAL A 43 -5.66 -0.38 -3.92
CA VAL A 43 -6.61 -1.40 -4.40
C VAL A 43 -6.19 -2.77 -3.90
N ARG A 44 -4.93 -3.15 -4.11
CA ARG A 44 -4.40 -4.47 -3.74
C ARG A 44 -4.32 -4.69 -2.23
N ALA A 45 -4.06 -3.64 -1.45
CA ALA A 45 -4.13 -3.71 0.00
C ALA A 45 -5.56 -3.96 0.49
N LEU A 46 -6.56 -3.32 -0.11
CA LEU A 46 -7.97 -3.55 0.25
C LEU A 46 -8.43 -4.95 -0.15
N GLU A 47 -8.06 -5.44 -1.34
CA GLU A 47 -8.35 -6.80 -1.81
C GLU A 47 -7.73 -7.87 -0.90
N ARG A 48 -6.52 -7.62 -0.41
CA ARG A 48 -5.75 -8.54 0.45
C ARG A 48 -5.88 -8.23 1.94
N SER A 49 -6.82 -7.38 2.33
CA SER A 49 -7.02 -6.97 3.72
C SER A 49 -7.17 -8.15 4.68
N ARG A 50 -7.81 -9.24 4.26
CA ARG A 50 -7.93 -10.49 5.05
C ARG A 50 -6.60 -11.21 5.32
N GLN A 51 -5.54 -10.91 4.58
CA GLN A 51 -4.21 -11.47 4.79
C GLN A 51 -3.38 -10.62 5.76
N TYR A 52 -3.85 -9.42 6.09
CA TYR A 52 -3.22 -8.59 7.09
C TYR A 52 -3.51 -9.15 8.47
N VAL A 53 -2.46 -9.30 9.28
CA VAL A 53 -2.58 -9.75 10.67
C VAL A 53 -2.59 -8.51 11.56
N ALA A 54 -3.72 -8.25 12.22
CA ALA A 54 -3.85 -7.13 13.14
C ALA A 54 -2.77 -7.17 14.23
N GLY A 55 -2.27 -5.99 14.61
CA GLY A 55 -1.14 -5.85 15.54
C GLY A 55 0.24 -5.97 14.89
N THR A 56 0.33 -6.34 13.61
CA THR A 56 1.58 -6.24 12.85
C THR A 56 1.79 -4.84 12.28
N ARG A 57 2.97 -4.59 11.72
CA ARG A 57 3.34 -3.30 11.13
C ARG A 57 2.69 -3.10 9.76
N LEU A 58 1.55 -2.40 9.73
CA LEU A 58 0.83 -2.06 8.50
C LEU A 58 1.74 -1.37 7.47
N ASP A 59 2.62 -0.48 7.91
CA ASP A 59 3.56 0.21 7.02
C ASP A 59 4.46 -0.78 6.26
N ARG A 60 5.07 -1.75 6.95
CA ARG A 60 5.90 -2.78 6.32
C ARG A 60 5.11 -3.58 5.28
N TRP A 61 3.86 -3.93 5.59
CA TRP A 61 3.01 -4.69 4.68
C TRP A 61 2.65 -3.88 3.42
N LEU A 62 2.20 -2.63 3.57
CA LEU A 62 1.88 -1.75 2.45
C LEU A 62 3.08 -1.50 1.53
N PHE A 63 4.27 -1.27 2.10
CA PHE A 63 5.49 -1.07 1.31
C PHE A 63 5.91 -2.34 0.57
N SER A 64 5.65 -3.52 1.13
CA SER A 64 5.90 -4.79 0.42
C SER A 64 4.98 -4.98 -0.79
N ILE A 65 3.70 -4.59 -0.68
CA ILE A 65 2.76 -4.60 -1.80
C ILE A 65 3.22 -3.63 -2.90
N LEU A 66 3.55 -2.38 -2.52
CA LEU A 66 4.01 -1.37 -3.48
C LEU A 66 5.26 -1.84 -4.23
N HIS A 67 6.27 -2.34 -3.51
CA HIS A 67 7.49 -2.84 -4.12
C HIS A 67 7.24 -4.05 -5.03
N SER A 68 6.31 -4.93 -4.65
CA SER A 68 5.89 -6.06 -5.49
C SER A 68 5.21 -5.61 -6.78
N ILE A 69 4.37 -4.58 -6.75
CA ILE A 69 3.74 -4.03 -7.97
C ILE A 69 4.81 -3.40 -8.86
N TRP A 70 5.71 -2.60 -8.29
CA TRP A 70 6.81 -1.98 -9.04
C TRP A 70 7.66 -2.99 -9.82
N LEU A 71 8.03 -4.10 -9.18
CA LEU A 71 8.89 -5.12 -9.80
C LEU A 71 8.19 -5.96 -10.88
N ASN A 72 6.87 -6.14 -10.80
CA ASN A 72 6.15 -7.04 -11.71
C ASN A 72 5.44 -6.30 -12.85
N ASP A 73 4.96 -5.07 -12.59
CA ASP A 73 3.99 -4.41 -13.48
C ASP A 73 4.53 -3.12 -14.10
N VAL A 74 5.59 -2.51 -13.55
CA VAL A 74 6.06 -1.17 -13.97
C VAL A 74 7.49 -1.16 -14.49
N ARG A 75 8.42 -1.87 -13.82
CA ARG A 75 9.82 -1.96 -14.21
C ARG A 75 10.02 -2.93 -15.36
#